data_AF-A0A924IBI7-F1
#
_entry.id   AF-A0A924IBI7-F1
#
_cell.length_a   1.000
_cell.length_b   1.000
_cell.length_c   1.000
_cell.angle_alpha   90.00
_cell.angle_beta   90.00
_cell.angle_gamma   90.00
#
_symmetry.space_group_name_H-M   'P 1'
#
loop_
_entity.id
_entity.type
_entity.pdbx_description
1 polymer ?
#
loop_
_entity_poly.entity_id
_entity_poly.type
_entity_poly.pdbx_seq_one_letter_code
_entity_poly.pdbx_strand_id
1 'polypeptide(L)'
;MAEPPAELGNKLDNEKIAKYYKMGKAYDFLYPHHQMDSIQIQDMKARLIFLFRLLKVDTIVTWDPWVHYEENPDHIATAHAVEAARWMSGMATDYPEHLDAGLKPHAHAERYYFSREPQRVNRIVDISNYINNKVEVNMLNVTKGPAGQHDGKKLKDRLAKEGKKLTILGDTDQSADFNYVRDIVFCARMFE
;
A
#
# COMPACT_ATOMS: atom_id res chain seq x y z
N MET A 1 14.87 -11.73 20.99
CA MET A 1 14.07 -12.59 20.08
C MET A 1 14.50 -12.22 18.67
N ALA A 2 14.79 -13.20 17.81
CA ALA A 2 15.12 -12.91 16.42
C ALA A 2 13.92 -12.23 15.75
N GLU A 3 14.19 -11.24 14.89
CA GLU A 3 13.12 -10.59 14.11
C GLU A 3 12.40 -11.64 13.26
N PRO A 4 11.06 -11.55 13.12
CA PRO A 4 10.32 -12.47 12.27
C PRO A 4 10.84 -12.37 10.82
N PRO A 5 10.75 -13.47 10.03
CA PRO A 5 11.05 -13.41 8.60
C PRO A 5 10.29 -12.24 7.95
N ALA A 6 10.91 -11.55 6.98
CA ALA A 6 10.36 -10.33 6.39
C ALA A 6 8.91 -10.49 5.88
N GLU A 7 8.54 -11.68 5.42
CA GLU A 7 7.16 -12.01 5.00
C GLU A 7 6.16 -11.96 6.16
N LEU A 8 6.52 -12.52 7.32
CA LEU A 8 5.70 -12.44 8.53
C LEU A 8 5.64 -11.01 9.06
N GLY A 9 6.75 -10.26 8.97
CA GLY A 9 6.78 -8.83 9.29
C GLY A 9 5.81 -8.02 8.43
N ASN A 10 5.85 -8.17 7.10
CA ASN A 10 4.96 -7.49 6.16
C ASN A 10 3.49 -7.78 6.48
N LYS A 11 3.15 -9.04 6.75
CA LYS A 11 1.79 -9.43 7.12
C LYS A 11 1.32 -8.73 8.40
N LEU A 12 2.14 -8.76 9.45
CA LEU A 12 1.80 -8.13 10.73
C LEU A 12 1.65 -6.61 10.59
N ASP A 13 2.47 -5.97 9.77
CA ASP A 13 2.36 -4.53 9.51
C ASP A 13 1.09 -4.20 8.73
N ASN A 14 0.74 -4.98 7.71
CA ASN A 14 -0.53 -4.85 6.98
C ASN A 14 -1.76 -5.04 7.90
N GLU A 15 -1.72 -5.97 8.84
CA GLU A 15 -2.79 -6.17 9.84
C GLU A 15 -2.94 -4.94 10.77
N LYS A 16 -1.83 -4.34 11.21
CA LYS A 16 -1.85 -3.10 12.01
C LYS A 16 -2.44 -1.94 11.21
N ILE A 17 -2.07 -1.80 9.93
CA ILE A 17 -2.59 -0.76 9.03
C ILE A 17 -4.09 -0.94 8.82
N ALA A 18 -4.54 -2.16 8.54
CA ALA A 18 -5.97 -2.47 8.38
C ALA A 18 -6.75 -2.12 9.65
N LYS A 19 -6.20 -2.44 10.84
CA LYS A 19 -6.79 -2.07 12.13
C LYS A 19 -6.82 -0.55 12.35
N TYR A 20 -5.75 0.16 12.02
CA TYR A 20 -5.65 1.62 12.14
C TYR A 20 -6.77 2.31 11.36
N TYR A 21 -6.99 1.89 10.11
CA TYR A 21 -8.05 2.42 9.25
C TYR A 21 -9.43 1.79 9.48
N LYS A 22 -9.57 0.87 10.43
CA LYS A 22 -10.83 0.15 10.70
C LYS A 22 -11.40 -0.52 9.45
N MET A 23 -10.53 -1.09 8.61
CA MET A 23 -10.93 -1.81 7.41
C MET A 23 -11.80 -3.02 7.79
N GLY A 24 -12.92 -3.22 7.09
CA GLY A 24 -13.82 -4.34 7.36
C GLY A 24 -13.19 -5.71 7.14
N LYS A 25 -12.25 -5.81 6.19
CA LYS A 25 -11.50 -7.03 5.90
C LYS A 25 -10.19 -6.73 5.19
N ALA A 26 -9.16 -7.53 5.45
CA ALA A 26 -7.93 -7.63 4.67
C ALA A 26 -7.75 -9.07 4.20
N TYR A 27 -7.32 -9.24 2.96
CA TYR A 27 -7.01 -10.55 2.36
C TYR A 27 -5.54 -10.58 1.98
N ASP A 28 -4.85 -11.66 2.36
CA ASP A 28 -3.47 -11.91 1.99
C ASP A 28 -3.43 -13.04 0.97
N PHE A 29 -2.80 -12.79 -0.19
CA PHE A 29 -2.66 -13.79 -1.25
C PHE A 29 -1.43 -14.67 -1.09
N LEU A 30 -0.57 -14.37 -0.11
CA LEU A 30 0.64 -15.13 0.21
C LEU A 30 1.58 -15.26 -1.00
N TYR A 31 1.61 -14.23 -1.84
CA TYR A 31 2.56 -14.14 -2.93
C TYR A 31 3.91 -13.67 -2.40
N PRO A 32 5.02 -14.32 -2.79
CA PRO A 32 6.33 -13.91 -2.31
C PRO A 32 6.69 -12.51 -2.80
N HIS A 33 7.29 -11.74 -1.91
CA HIS A 33 7.74 -10.38 -2.20
C HIS A 33 8.78 -10.36 -3.32
N HIS A 34 8.63 -9.44 -4.27
CA HIS A 34 9.46 -9.27 -5.48
C HIS A 34 9.50 -10.52 -6.39
N GLN A 35 8.44 -11.32 -6.38
CA GLN A 35 8.32 -12.50 -7.25
C GLN A 35 6.96 -12.54 -7.96
N MET A 36 6.15 -11.48 -7.90
CA MET A 36 4.82 -11.51 -8.52
C MET A 36 4.86 -11.52 -10.06
N ASP A 37 5.99 -11.15 -10.67
CA ASP A 37 6.27 -11.30 -12.10
C ASP A 37 6.48 -12.76 -12.52
N SER A 38 6.89 -13.63 -11.61
CA SER A 38 6.98 -15.08 -11.86
C SER A 38 5.63 -15.79 -11.77
N ILE A 39 4.64 -15.16 -11.15
CA ILE A 39 3.30 -15.71 -10.95
C ILE A 39 2.49 -15.50 -12.21
N GLN A 40 1.83 -16.57 -12.68
CA GLN A 40 0.94 -16.45 -13.83
C GLN A 40 -0.20 -15.50 -13.50
N ILE A 41 -0.36 -14.46 -14.32
CA ILE A 41 -1.38 -13.43 -14.12
C ILE A 41 -2.80 -14.02 -13.99
N GLN A 42 -3.04 -15.19 -14.61
CA GLN A 42 -4.29 -15.91 -14.49
C GLN A 42 -4.64 -16.30 -13.04
N ASP A 43 -3.64 -16.67 -12.23
CA ASP A 43 -3.84 -17.04 -10.82
C ASP A 43 -4.27 -15.83 -9.98
N MET A 44 -3.62 -14.68 -10.22
CA MET A 44 -3.95 -13.43 -9.54
C MET A 44 -5.35 -12.96 -9.93
N LYS A 45 -5.67 -12.97 -11.23
CA LYS A 45 -6.99 -12.59 -11.75
C LYS A 45 -8.09 -13.47 -11.17
N ALA A 46 -7.92 -14.78 -11.14
CA ALA A 46 -8.96 -15.70 -10.63
C ALA A 46 -9.33 -15.38 -9.17
N ARG A 47 -8.32 -15.16 -8.31
CA ARG A 47 -8.54 -14.79 -6.90
C ARG A 47 -9.19 -13.42 -6.75
N LEU A 48 -8.78 -12.44 -7.54
CA LEU A 48 -9.37 -11.10 -7.54
C LEU A 48 -10.82 -11.10 -8.04
N ILE A 49 -11.12 -11.80 -9.13
CA ILE A 49 -12.47 -11.91 -9.71
C ILE A 49 -13.43 -12.54 -8.71
N PHE A 50 -12.98 -13.61 -8.02
CA PHE A 50 -13.75 -14.21 -6.93
C PHE A 50 -14.10 -13.17 -5.85
N LEU A 51 -13.11 -12.43 -5.34
CA LEU A 51 -13.33 -11.43 -4.32
C LEU A 51 -14.18 -10.25 -4.79
N PHE A 52 -14.01 -9.80 -6.04
CA PHE A 52 -14.80 -8.73 -6.62
C PHE A 52 -16.29 -9.09 -6.72
N ARG A 53 -16.60 -10.32 -7.14
CA ARG A 53 -17.98 -10.82 -7.19
C ARG A 53 -18.56 -11.11 -5.80
N LEU A 54 -17.73 -11.62 -4.88
CA LEU A 54 -18.14 -11.92 -3.50
C LEU A 54 -18.45 -10.65 -2.71
N LEU A 55 -17.53 -9.69 -2.72
CA LEU A 55 -17.60 -8.47 -1.93
C LEU A 55 -18.44 -7.38 -2.60
N LYS A 56 -18.65 -7.47 -3.92
CA LYS A 56 -19.38 -6.49 -4.73
C LYS A 56 -18.84 -5.08 -4.54
N VAL A 57 -17.52 -4.92 -4.62
CA VAL A 57 -16.85 -3.63 -4.42
C VAL A 57 -17.19 -2.66 -5.56
N ASP A 58 -17.65 -1.46 -5.26
CA ASP A 58 -18.02 -0.47 -6.28
C ASP A 58 -16.83 0.38 -6.74
N THR A 59 -15.83 0.57 -5.87
CA THR A 59 -14.66 1.42 -6.10
C THR A 59 -13.39 0.61 -5.92
N ILE A 60 -12.46 0.74 -6.88
CA ILE A 60 -11.13 0.13 -6.82
C ILE A 60 -10.08 1.25 -6.75
N VAL A 61 -9.13 1.11 -5.81
CA VAL A 61 -7.95 1.97 -5.71
C VAL A 61 -6.72 1.07 -5.86
N THR A 62 -5.87 1.32 -6.88
CA THR A 62 -4.73 0.44 -7.19
C THR A 62 -3.62 1.16 -7.96
N TRP A 63 -2.54 0.45 -8.28
CA TRP A 63 -1.46 0.93 -9.13
C TRP A 63 -1.94 1.22 -10.56
N ASP A 64 -1.42 2.26 -11.20
CA ASP A 64 -1.72 2.57 -12.60
C ASP A 64 -1.12 1.52 -13.56
N PRO A 65 -1.94 0.74 -14.30
CA PRO A 65 -1.45 -0.30 -15.20
C PRO A 65 -0.73 0.23 -16.45
N TRP A 66 -0.79 1.54 -16.71
CA TRP A 66 -0.16 2.18 -17.86
C TRP A 66 0.97 3.14 -17.47
N VAL A 67 1.38 3.17 -16.21
CA VAL A 67 2.47 4.06 -15.78
C VAL A 67 3.79 3.70 -16.47
N HIS A 68 4.55 4.73 -16.84
CA HIS A 68 5.92 4.58 -17.32
C HIS A 68 6.91 4.50 -16.15
N TYR A 69 8.04 3.83 -16.37
CA TYR A 69 9.17 3.81 -15.43
C TYR A 69 8.89 3.22 -14.03
N GLU A 70 7.81 2.45 -13.86
CA GLU A 70 7.63 1.69 -12.63
C GLU A 70 8.69 0.59 -12.53
N GLU A 71 9.59 0.73 -11.56
CA GLU A 71 10.74 -0.16 -11.36
C GLU A 71 10.40 -1.44 -10.59
N ASN A 72 9.30 -1.46 -9.83
CA ASN A 72 8.96 -2.62 -9.01
C ASN A 72 8.05 -3.59 -9.79
N PRO A 73 8.51 -4.83 -10.08
CA PRO A 73 7.72 -5.82 -10.79
C PRO A 73 6.40 -6.16 -10.09
N ASP A 74 6.34 -6.13 -8.76
CA ASP A 74 5.12 -6.41 -8.00
C ASP A 74 4.04 -5.36 -8.26
N HIS A 75 4.42 -4.09 -8.47
CA HIS A 75 3.47 -3.02 -8.79
C HIS A 75 2.87 -3.24 -10.18
N ILE A 76 3.70 -3.57 -11.18
CA ILE A 76 3.27 -3.85 -12.55
C ILE A 76 2.31 -5.05 -12.57
N ALA A 77 2.73 -6.17 -11.95
CA ALA A 77 1.95 -7.39 -11.88
C ALA A 77 0.59 -7.14 -11.19
N THR A 78 0.59 -6.40 -10.08
CA THR A 78 -0.63 -6.03 -9.34
C THR A 78 -1.56 -5.18 -10.21
N ALA A 79 -1.03 -4.14 -10.86
CA ALA A 79 -1.82 -3.20 -11.66
C ALA A 79 -2.55 -3.92 -12.81
N HIS A 80 -1.82 -4.75 -13.57
CA HIS A 80 -2.39 -5.52 -14.68
C HIS A 80 -3.39 -6.58 -14.21
N ALA A 81 -3.09 -7.29 -13.11
CA ALA A 81 -4.00 -8.29 -12.56
C ALA A 81 -5.31 -7.66 -12.09
N VAL A 82 -5.25 -6.52 -11.39
CA VAL A 82 -6.43 -5.81 -10.88
C VAL A 82 -7.27 -5.25 -12.01
N GLU A 83 -6.68 -4.60 -13.01
CA GLU A 83 -7.46 -4.03 -14.13
C GLU A 83 -8.14 -5.12 -14.97
N ALA A 84 -7.43 -6.22 -15.24
CA ALA A 84 -8.02 -7.35 -15.96
C ALA A 84 -9.14 -8.02 -15.15
N ALA A 85 -8.91 -8.26 -13.85
CA ALA A 85 -9.91 -8.83 -12.96
C ALA A 85 -11.16 -7.95 -12.85
N ARG A 86 -10.97 -6.62 -12.77
CA ARG A 86 -12.05 -5.63 -12.73
C ARG A 86 -12.95 -5.73 -13.96
N TRP A 87 -12.38 -5.91 -15.15
CA TRP A 87 -13.16 -6.00 -16.38
C TRP A 87 -13.91 -7.34 -16.48
N MET A 88 -13.22 -8.45 -16.16
CA MET A 88 -13.77 -9.81 -16.24
C MET A 88 -14.81 -10.13 -15.15
N SER A 89 -14.71 -9.51 -13.97
CA SER A 89 -15.67 -9.72 -12.87
C SER A 89 -17.10 -9.34 -13.25
N GLY A 90 -17.28 -8.40 -14.18
CA GLY A 90 -18.57 -7.97 -14.72
C GLY A 90 -19.15 -8.87 -15.81
N MET A 91 -18.42 -9.86 -16.31
CA MET A 91 -18.88 -10.76 -17.38
C MET A 91 -19.62 -11.98 -16.81
N ALA A 92 -20.70 -12.40 -17.47
CA ALA A 92 -21.44 -13.63 -17.12
C ALA A 92 -20.91 -14.89 -17.83
N THR A 93 -19.94 -14.73 -18.74
CA THR A 93 -19.37 -15.83 -19.54
C THR A 93 -18.08 -16.40 -18.96
N ASP A 94 -17.50 -15.74 -17.95
CA ASP A 94 -16.24 -16.14 -17.32
C ASP A 94 -16.49 -16.75 -15.93
N TYR A 95 -15.73 -17.80 -15.61
CA TYR A 95 -15.79 -18.54 -14.33
C TYR A 95 -17.21 -19.05 -14.03
N PRO A 96 -17.75 -20.00 -14.83
CA PRO A 96 -19.09 -20.56 -14.60
C PRO A 96 -19.24 -21.16 -13.20
N GLU A 97 -18.18 -21.72 -12.62
CA GLU A 97 -18.16 -22.24 -11.26
C GLU A 97 -18.46 -21.19 -10.19
N HIS A 98 -18.17 -19.91 -10.45
CA HIS A 98 -18.58 -18.81 -9.56
C HIS A 98 -20.10 -18.62 -9.60
N LEU A 99 -20.71 -18.76 -10.78
CA LEU A 99 -22.16 -18.63 -10.95
C LEU A 99 -22.88 -19.82 -10.32
N ASP A 100 -22.36 -21.03 -10.50
CA ASP A 100 -22.84 -22.24 -9.84
C ASP A 100 -22.76 -22.12 -8.31
N ALA A 101 -21.74 -21.42 -7.80
CA ALA A 101 -21.61 -21.07 -6.38
C ALA A 101 -22.50 -19.89 -5.92
N GLY A 102 -23.35 -19.36 -6.80
CA GLY A 102 -24.30 -18.28 -6.49
C GLY A 102 -23.71 -16.86 -6.50
N LEU A 103 -22.44 -16.70 -6.89
CA LEU A 103 -21.88 -15.38 -7.15
C LEU A 103 -22.46 -14.82 -8.44
N LYS A 104 -22.57 -13.49 -8.52
CA LYS A 104 -23.09 -12.80 -9.70
C LYS A 104 -21.99 -11.96 -10.34
N PRO A 105 -22.06 -11.70 -11.66
CA PRO A 105 -21.21 -10.71 -12.27
C PRO A 105 -21.37 -9.36 -11.55
N HIS A 106 -20.26 -8.67 -11.32
CA HIS A 106 -20.26 -7.38 -10.63
C HIS A 106 -19.37 -6.41 -11.38
N ALA A 107 -20.00 -5.37 -11.95
CA ALA A 107 -19.30 -4.28 -12.62
C ALA A 107 -18.96 -3.18 -11.61
N HIS A 108 -17.74 -2.65 -11.69
CA HIS A 108 -17.24 -1.65 -10.75
C HIS A 108 -17.51 -0.24 -11.28
N ALA A 109 -18.06 0.65 -10.45
CA ALA A 109 -18.42 2.01 -10.81
C ALA A 109 -17.20 2.93 -10.97
N GLU A 110 -16.26 2.86 -10.01
CA GLU A 110 -15.14 3.79 -9.92
C GLU A 110 -13.78 3.10 -9.87
N ARG A 111 -12.78 3.76 -10.44
CA ARG A 111 -11.39 3.32 -10.47
C ARG A 111 -10.48 4.52 -10.23
N TYR A 112 -9.62 4.43 -9.23
CA TYR A 112 -8.62 5.43 -8.92
C TYR A 112 -7.25 4.78 -8.98
N TYR A 113 -6.39 5.30 -9.85
CA TYR A 113 -5.04 4.80 -10.00
C TYR A 113 -4.04 5.75 -9.33
N PHE A 114 -3.04 5.17 -8.68
CA PHE A 114 -1.88 5.91 -8.17
C PHE A 114 -0.60 5.30 -8.73
N SER A 115 0.44 6.11 -8.79
CA SER A 115 1.78 5.66 -9.14
C SER A 115 2.83 6.57 -8.52
N ARG A 116 4.10 6.19 -8.64
CA ARG A 116 5.21 7.04 -8.18
C ARG A 116 5.39 8.26 -9.07
N GLU A 117 5.23 8.07 -10.38
CA GLU A 117 5.34 9.10 -11.41
C GLU A 117 4.03 9.19 -12.22
N PRO A 118 2.99 9.84 -11.68
CA PRO A 118 1.69 9.89 -12.34
C PRO A 118 1.76 10.76 -13.60
N GLN A 119 1.50 10.15 -14.75
CA GLN A 119 1.55 10.82 -16.06
C GLN A 119 0.30 11.65 -16.35
N ARG A 120 -0.85 11.21 -15.84
CA ARG A 120 -2.15 11.86 -16.04
C ARG A 120 -2.93 11.92 -14.73
N VAL A 121 -2.91 13.10 -14.09
CA VAL A 121 -3.68 13.36 -12.88
C VAL A 121 -4.97 14.09 -13.25
N ASN A 122 -6.11 13.46 -12.98
CA ASN A 122 -7.44 14.05 -13.16
C ASN A 122 -8.25 14.16 -11.85
N ARG A 123 -7.67 13.68 -10.74
CA ARG A 123 -8.26 13.74 -9.40
C ARG A 123 -7.17 14.04 -8.38
N ILE A 124 -7.36 15.11 -7.62
CA ILE A 124 -6.54 15.45 -6.46
C ILE A 124 -7.46 15.41 -5.25
N VAL A 125 -7.01 14.76 -4.17
CA VAL A 125 -7.74 14.68 -2.91
C VAL A 125 -6.93 15.44 -1.87
N ASP A 126 -7.51 16.49 -1.30
CA ASP A 126 -6.89 17.22 -0.21
C ASP A 126 -6.89 16.33 1.06
N ILE A 127 -5.68 16.01 1.52
CA ILE A 127 -5.45 15.22 2.74
C ILE A 127 -4.81 16.05 3.85
N SER A 128 -4.85 17.38 3.79
CA SER A 128 -4.19 18.27 4.75
C SER A 128 -4.61 17.95 6.20
N ASN A 129 -5.90 17.71 6.42
CA ASN A 129 -6.45 17.33 7.73
C ASN A 129 -6.06 15.90 8.17
N TYR A 130 -5.45 15.10 7.29
CA TYR A 130 -5.11 13.70 7.50
C TYR A 130 -3.60 13.44 7.43
N ILE A 131 -2.76 14.46 7.27
CA ILE A 131 -1.29 14.29 7.21
C ILE A 131 -0.77 13.59 8.47
N ASN A 132 -1.24 13.98 9.65
CA ASN A 132 -0.84 13.33 10.89
C ASN A 132 -1.25 11.85 10.91
N ASN A 133 -2.45 11.51 10.43
CA ASN A 133 -2.86 10.11 10.32
C ASN A 133 -1.99 9.32 9.32
N LYS A 134 -1.60 9.96 8.22
CA LYS A 134 -0.68 9.37 7.23
C LYS A 134 0.70 9.11 7.84
N VAL A 135 1.19 10.01 8.69
CA VAL A 135 2.45 9.83 9.43
C VAL A 135 2.31 8.64 10.39
N GLU A 136 1.29 8.64 11.24
CA GLU A 136 1.05 7.57 12.22
C GLU A 136 0.97 6.19 11.57
N VAL A 137 0.22 6.06 10.47
CA VAL A 137 0.10 4.77 9.79
C VAL A 137 1.42 4.32 9.14
N ASN A 138 2.22 5.26 8.62
CA ASN A 138 3.53 4.92 8.05
C ASN A 138 4.50 4.45 9.14
N MET A 139 4.40 4.99 10.35
CA MET A 139 5.19 4.51 11.49
C MET A 139 4.82 3.09 11.94
N LEU A 140 3.64 2.57 11.56
CA LEU A 140 3.28 1.16 11.81
C LEU A 140 4.05 0.19 10.90
N ASN A 141 4.60 0.67 9.78
CA ASN A 141 5.40 -0.13 8.86
C ASN A 141 6.86 -0.19 9.35
N VAL A 142 7.13 -1.16 10.22
CA VAL A 142 8.45 -1.34 10.85
C VAL A 142 9.33 -2.28 10.04
N THR A 143 8.71 -3.16 9.25
CA THR A 143 9.40 -4.15 8.41
C THR A 143 10.02 -3.51 7.16
N LYS A 144 9.36 -2.49 6.59
CA LYS A 144 9.76 -1.86 5.33
C LYS A 144 9.79 -0.34 5.42
N GLY A 145 10.81 0.24 4.80
CA GLY A 145 10.95 1.68 4.65
C GLY A 145 11.40 2.41 5.92
N PRO A 146 11.63 3.73 5.83
CA PRO A 146 12.29 4.51 6.87
C PRO A 146 11.37 4.94 8.03
N ALA A 147 10.05 4.78 7.89
CA ALA A 147 9.10 5.42 8.79
C ALA A 147 8.92 4.71 10.14
N GLY A 148 8.92 3.37 10.17
CA GLY A 148 8.78 2.59 11.40
C GLY A 148 10.09 2.14 12.05
N GLN A 149 11.25 2.55 11.52
CA GLN A 149 12.57 2.05 11.95
C GLN A 149 13.27 2.91 13.01
N HIS A 150 12.54 3.83 13.65
CA HIS A 150 13.08 4.77 14.65
C HIS A 150 14.19 5.69 14.12
N ASP A 151 14.15 6.03 12.83
CA ASP A 151 15.20 6.82 12.18
C ASP A 151 15.24 8.26 12.70
N GLY A 152 14.11 8.82 13.16
CA GLY A 152 14.06 10.12 13.81
C GLY A 152 14.82 10.12 15.13
N LYS A 153 14.60 9.11 15.97
CA LYS A 153 15.36 8.89 17.21
C LYS A 153 16.85 8.69 16.90
N LYS A 154 17.20 7.83 15.94
CA LYS A 154 18.62 7.58 15.57
C LYS A 154 19.30 8.88 15.12
N LEU A 155 18.61 9.70 14.34
CA LEU A 155 19.12 11.00 13.90
C LEU A 155 19.33 11.94 15.08
N LYS A 156 18.35 12.05 16.00
CA LYS A 156 18.44 12.84 17.23
C LYS A 156 19.65 12.41 18.08
N ASP A 157 19.80 11.11 18.34
CA ASP A 157 20.90 10.55 19.14
C ASP A 157 22.27 10.84 18.51
N ARG A 158 22.38 10.72 17.18
CA ARG A 158 23.62 11.02 16.45
C ARG A 158 23.98 12.50 16.56
N LEU A 159 23.02 13.39 16.34
CA LEU A 159 23.25 14.84 16.45
C LEU A 159 23.69 15.24 17.86
N ALA A 160 23.06 14.68 18.90
CA ALA A 160 23.43 14.97 20.28
C ALA A 160 24.89 14.58 20.59
N LYS A 161 25.37 13.44 20.07
CA LYS A 161 26.79 13.02 20.17
C LYS A 161 27.75 13.98 19.46
N GLU A 162 27.29 14.64 18.40
CA GLU A 162 28.03 15.67 17.67
C GLU A 162 27.91 17.08 18.30
N GLY A 163 27.22 17.22 19.44
CA GLY A 163 26.93 18.52 20.05
C GLY A 163 25.94 19.38 19.25
N LYS A 164 25.18 18.77 18.33
CA LYS A 164 24.18 19.42 17.46
C LYS A 164 22.76 19.09 17.92
N LYS A 165 21.81 19.96 17.57
CA LYS A 165 20.37 19.74 17.78
C LYS A 165 19.59 20.21 16.55
N LEU A 166 18.62 19.43 16.12
CA LEU A 166 17.58 19.87 15.18
C LEU A 166 16.27 20.04 15.95
N THR A 167 15.79 21.28 16.05
CA THR A 167 14.54 21.60 16.78
C THR A 167 13.31 20.92 16.17
N ILE A 168 13.32 20.67 14.86
CA ILE A 168 12.21 20.01 14.15
C ILE A 168 11.95 18.59 14.67
N LEU A 169 12.93 17.89 15.23
CA LEU A 169 12.75 16.55 15.81
C LEU A 169 12.04 16.58 17.18
N GLY A 170 11.84 17.75 17.78
CA GLY A 170 11.28 17.86 19.13
C GLY A 170 12.20 17.26 20.22
N ASP A 171 11.61 17.00 21.39
CA ASP A 171 12.38 16.67 22.59
C ASP A 171 12.25 15.20 23.04
N THR A 172 11.21 14.48 22.61
CA THR A 172 11.02 13.06 22.92
C THR A 172 11.42 12.18 21.74
N ASP A 173 11.59 10.88 21.97
CA ASP A 173 11.90 9.95 20.89
C ASP A 173 10.69 9.74 19.98
N GLN A 174 9.49 9.72 20.57
CA GLN A 174 8.24 9.68 19.84
C GLN A 174 8.04 10.92 18.96
N SER A 175 8.32 12.13 19.46
CA SER A 175 8.25 13.34 18.64
C SER A 175 9.31 13.33 17.53
N ALA A 176 10.48 12.76 17.80
CA ALA A 176 11.56 12.67 16.82
C ALA A 176 11.16 11.76 15.66
N ASP A 177 10.63 10.58 15.92
CA ASP A 177 10.18 9.67 14.87
C ASP A 177 8.99 10.26 14.09
N PHE A 178 8.00 10.81 14.79
CA PHE A 178 6.84 11.43 14.14
C PHE A 178 7.24 12.59 13.23
N ASN A 179 8.02 13.56 13.74
CA ASN A 179 8.42 14.73 12.97
C ASN A 179 9.43 14.37 11.86
N TYR A 180 10.27 13.36 12.06
CA TYR A 180 11.14 12.85 11.00
C TYR A 180 10.33 12.35 9.80
N VAL A 181 9.28 11.54 10.04
CA VAL A 181 8.41 11.07 8.97
C VAL A 181 7.64 12.24 8.32
N ARG A 182 7.07 13.13 9.13
CA ARG A 182 6.27 14.27 8.64
C ARG A 182 7.09 15.24 7.80
N ASP A 183 8.24 15.68 8.33
CA ASP A 183 8.92 16.87 7.81
C ASP A 183 10.15 16.54 6.96
N ILE A 184 10.68 15.32 7.08
CA ILE A 184 11.85 14.89 6.31
C ILE A 184 11.42 13.86 5.26
N VAL A 185 10.78 12.77 5.65
CA VAL A 185 10.41 11.70 4.70
C VAL A 185 9.37 12.17 3.68
N PHE A 186 8.30 12.85 4.11
CA PHE A 186 7.27 13.32 3.17
C PHE A 186 7.70 14.56 2.37
N CYS A 187 8.50 15.45 2.94
CA CYS A 187 8.99 16.64 2.23
C CYS A 187 10.13 16.35 1.25
N ALA A 188 11.01 15.39 1.54
CA ALA A 188 12.10 15.03 0.63
C ALA A 188 11.59 14.47 -0.71
N ARG A 189 10.37 13.92 -0.75
CA ARG A 189 9.71 13.42 -1.96
C ARG A 189 8.84 14.45 -2.69
N MET A 190 8.82 15.71 -2.24
CA MET A 190 8.10 16.81 -2.93
C MET A 190 8.97 17.56 -3.95
N PHE A 191 10.24 17.17 -4.10
CA PHE A 191 11.21 17.86 -4.97
C PHE A 191 11.84 16.94 -6.03
N GLU A 192 11.22 15.80 -6.32
CA GLU A 192 11.52 14.95 -7.48
C GLU A 192 10.38 15.01 -8.49
#